data_AF-A0A317JNG9-F1
#
_entry.id   AF-A0A317JNG9-F1
#
_cell.length_a   1.000
_cell.length_b   1.000
_cell.length_c   1.000
_cell.angle_alpha   90.00
_cell.angle_beta   90.00
_cell.angle_gamma   90.00
#
_symmetry.space_group_name_H-M   'P 1'
#
loop_
_entity.id
_entity.type
_entity.pdbx_description
1 polymer ?
#
loop_
_entity_poly.entity_id
_entity_poly.type
_entity_poly.pdbx_seq_one_letter_code
_entity_poly.pdbx_strand_id
1 'polypeptide(L)'
;MLPLFQKKKSSGTEVVFRISGMHCVSCAMNIDGQLEETKGVYQATTNYAKSITRIRFDSAIIKIETIQKIIESLGYAAFVKE
;
A
#
# COMPACT_ATOMS: atom_id res chain seq x y z
N MET A 1 28.50 -3.50 6.02
CA MET A 1 27.50 -2.91 6.94
C MET A 1 26.18 -2.78 6.16
N LEU A 2 25.43 -3.87 5.99
CA LEU A 2 24.05 -3.81 5.51
C LEU A 2 23.15 -3.81 6.75
N PRO A 3 22.32 -2.78 6.98
CA PRO A 3 21.32 -2.89 8.02
C PRO A 3 20.28 -3.92 7.57
N LEU A 4 20.15 -4.93 8.42
CA LEU A 4 19.16 -5.98 8.43
C LEU A 4 17.74 -5.38 8.39
N PHE A 5 17.17 -5.14 7.21
CA PHE A 5 15.71 -5.11 7.05
C PHE A 5 15.20 -6.54 7.17
N GLN A 6 15.17 -7.05 8.40
CA GLN A 6 14.49 -8.29 8.75
C GLN A 6 13.03 -8.13 8.37
N LYS A 7 12.68 -8.75 7.23
CA LYS A 7 11.33 -9.10 6.83
C LYS A 7 10.55 -9.56 8.06
N LYS A 8 9.70 -8.70 8.62
CA LYS A 8 8.75 -9.06 9.66
C LYS A 8 7.74 -10.00 9.00
N LYS A 9 8.02 -11.30 9.11
CA LYS A 9 7.19 -12.40 8.64
C LYS A 9 6.09 -12.56 9.69
N SER A 10 5.03 -11.75 9.60
CA SER A 10 3.91 -11.80 10.54
C SER A 10 2.62 -11.83 9.74
N SER A 11 2.16 -13.05 9.44
CA SER A 11 0.78 -13.46 9.11
C SER A 11 -0.20 -12.43 8.51
N GLY A 12 0.24 -11.59 7.57
CA GLY A 12 -0.61 -10.64 6.86
C GLY A 12 -0.84 -11.08 5.42
N THR A 13 -2.02 -10.80 4.91
CA THR A 13 -2.33 -10.93 3.48
C THR A 13 -1.60 -9.83 2.72
N GLU A 14 -1.04 -10.18 1.56
CA GLU A 14 -0.40 -9.22 0.65
C GLU A 14 -1.33 -8.98 -0.53
N VAL A 15 -1.55 -7.71 -0.88
CA VAL A 15 -2.28 -7.31 -2.08
C VAL A 15 -1.45 -6.28 -2.84
N VAL A 16 -1.54 -6.31 -4.17
CA VAL A 16 -0.89 -5.34 -5.04
C VAL A 16 -1.97 -4.55 -5.75
N PHE A 17 -1.93 -3.23 -5.62
CA PHE A 17 -2.76 -2.33 -6.40
C PHE A 17 -1.95 -1.70 -7.52
N ARG A 18 -2.57 -1.53 -8.68
CA ARG A 18 -2.12 -0.64 -9.73
C ARG A 18 -2.77 0.72 -9.53
N ILE A 19 -1.96 1.76 -9.50
CA ILE A 19 -2.41 3.13 -9.24
C ILE A 19 -2.43 3.91 -10.55
N SER A 20 -3.49 4.68 -10.77
CA SER A 20 -3.61 5.64 -11.88
C SER A 20 -3.73 7.06 -11.33
N GLY A 21 -3.16 8.04 -12.05
CA GLY A 21 -3.09 9.43 -11.61
C GLY A 21 -1.92 9.76 -10.68
N MET A 22 -0.95 8.85 -10.50
CA MET A 22 0.27 9.13 -9.75
C MET A 22 1.29 9.83 -10.66
N HIS A 23 1.60 11.09 -10.39
CA HIS A 23 2.46 11.92 -11.25
C HIS A 23 3.82 12.28 -10.62
N CYS A 24 4.05 11.95 -9.34
CA CYS A 24 5.28 12.28 -8.65
C CYS A 24 5.66 11.25 -7.57
N VAL A 25 6.95 11.21 -7.24
CA VAL A 25 7.50 10.41 -6.13
C VAL A 25 6.91 10.84 -4.78
N SER A 26 6.59 12.13 -4.60
CA SER A 26 5.93 12.62 -3.39
C SER A 26 4.52 12.06 -3.20
N CYS A 27 3.78 11.81 -4.29
CA CYS A 27 2.46 11.16 -4.24
C CYS A 27 2.56 9.73 -3.71
N ALA A 28 3.62 9.00 -4.11
CA ALA A 28 3.88 7.65 -3.64
C ALA A 28 4.12 7.61 -2.11
N MET A 29 4.91 8.55 -1.59
CA MET A 29 5.17 8.64 -0.15
C MET A 29 3.90 8.98 0.65
N ASN A 30 3.02 9.82 0.09
CA ASN A 30 1.76 10.17 0.73
C ASN A 30 0.82 8.95 0.84
N ILE A 31 0.75 8.14 -0.21
CA ILE A 31 -0.03 6.90 -0.21
C ILE A 31 0.52 5.92 0.83
N ASP A 32 1.84 5.72 0.88
CA ASP A 32 2.47 4.81 1.84
C ASP A 32 2.19 5.26 3.28
N GLY A 33 2.36 6.54 3.59
CA GLY A 33 2.10 7.10 4.92
C GLY A 33 0.65 6.91 5.36
N GLN A 34 -0.33 7.26 4.52
CA GLN A 34 -1.76 7.09 4.86
C GLN A 34 -2.16 5.63 5.06
N LEU A 35 -1.60 4.72 4.26
CA LEU A 35 -1.86 3.30 4.42
C LEU A 35 -1.21 2.75 5.69
N GLU A 36 0.00 3.17 6.03
CA GLU A 36 0.67 2.74 7.28
C GLU A 36 0.00 3.29 8.55
N GLU A 37 -0.65 4.45 8.48
CA GLU A 37 -1.50 4.97 9.56
C GLU A 37 -2.83 4.21 9.70
N THR A 38 -3.23 3.44 8.68
CA THR A 38 -4.50 2.72 8.67
C THR A 38 -4.42 1.47 9.56
N LYS A 39 -5.33 1.37 10.52
CA LYS A 39 -5.43 0.21 11.41
C LYS A 39 -5.63 -1.09 10.61
N GLY A 40 -4.77 -2.08 10.88
CA GLY A 40 -4.78 -3.36 10.18
C GLY A 40 -3.82 -3.42 8.99
N VAL A 41 -3.21 -2.32 8.57
CA VAL A 41 -2.09 -2.32 7.64
C VAL A 41 -0.79 -2.51 8.43
N TYR A 42 0.05 -3.44 7.97
CA TYR A 42 1.35 -3.71 8.57
C TYR A 42 2.49 -3.04 7.81
N GLN A 43 2.33 -2.89 6.49
CA GLN A 43 3.33 -2.30 5.62
C GLN A 43 2.68 -1.84 4.32
N ALA A 44 3.04 -0.65 3.84
CA ALA A 44 2.72 -0.20 2.49
C ALA A 44 4.01 0.20 1.76
N THR A 45 4.11 -0.12 0.48
CA THR A 45 5.26 0.30 -0.33
C THR A 45 4.83 0.57 -1.75
N THR A 46 4.98 1.81 -2.16
CA THR A 46 4.61 2.29 -3.48
C THR A 46 5.85 2.39 -4.38
N ASN A 47 5.76 1.77 -5.55
CA ASN A 47 6.74 1.89 -6.61
C ASN A 47 6.16 2.80 -7.71
N TYR A 48 6.56 4.07 -7.67
CA TYR A 48 6.18 5.08 -8.66
C TYR A 48 6.49 4.66 -10.10
N ALA A 49 7.71 4.15 -10.35
CA ALA A 49 8.15 3.76 -11.70
C ALA A 49 7.31 2.62 -12.31
N LYS A 50 6.71 1.77 -11.47
CA LYS A 50 5.82 0.69 -11.89
C LYS A 50 4.33 1.03 -11.71
N SER A 51 4.01 2.19 -11.13
CA SER A 51 2.66 2.60 -10.73
C SER A 51 1.92 1.51 -9.94
N ILE A 52 2.63 0.87 -9.01
CA ILE A 52 2.05 -0.16 -8.14
C ILE A 52 2.29 0.16 -6.67
N THR A 53 1.33 -0.19 -5.83
CA THR A 53 1.44 -0.16 -4.38
C THR A 53 1.24 -1.56 -3.84
N ARG A 54 2.21 -2.06 -3.06
CA ARG A 54 2.07 -3.33 -2.33
C ARG A 54 1.68 -3.02 -0.92
N ILE A 55 0.64 -3.68 -0.43
CA ILE A 55 0.18 -3.56 0.95
C ILE A 55 0.19 -4.93 1.59
N ARG A 56 0.73 -4.99 2.81
CA ARG A 56 0.52 -6.10 3.74
C ARG A 56 -0.44 -5.67 4.83
N PHE A 57 -1.50 -6.43 5.00
CA PHE A 57 -2.56 -6.09 5.93
C PHE A 57 -3.15 -7.35 6.58
N ASP A 58 -3.91 -7.15 7.64
CA ASP A 58 -4.68 -8.17 8.33
C ASP A 58 -6.08 -8.24 7.74
N SER A 59 -6.40 -9.30 7.01
CA SER A 59 -7.72 -9.50 6.41
C SER A 59 -8.84 -9.69 7.44
N ALA A 60 -8.52 -9.94 8.71
CA ALA A 60 -9.49 -9.98 9.80
C ALA A 60 -9.85 -8.57 10.32
N ILE A 61 -8.99 -7.56 10.09
CA ILE A 61 -9.18 -6.18 10.58
C ILE A 61 -9.65 -5.25 9.44
N ILE A 62 -9.08 -5.37 8.25
CA ILE A 62 -9.36 -4.50 7.12
C ILE A 62 -9.54 -5.30 5.82
N LYS A 63 -10.46 -4.85 4.96
CA LYS A 63 -10.71 -5.45 3.66
C LYS A 63 -9.99 -4.70 2.55
N ILE A 64 -9.70 -5.42 1.46
CA ILE A 64 -9.11 -4.88 0.23
C ILE A 64 -9.91 -3.69 -0.31
N GLU A 65 -11.25 -3.79 -0.29
CA GLU A 65 -12.16 -2.72 -0.71
C GLU A 65 -11.98 -1.42 0.10
N THR A 66 -11.72 -1.54 1.41
CA THR A 66 -11.47 -0.38 2.28
C THR A 66 -10.13 0.26 1.93
N ILE A 67 -9.11 -0.54 1.70
CA ILE A 67 -7.78 -0.08 1.27
C ILE A 67 -7.89 0.68 -0.05
N GLN A 68 -8.65 0.15 -1.01
CA GLN A 68 -8.91 0.80 -2.29
C GLN A 68 -9.57 2.17 -2.09
N LYS A 69 -10.63 2.24 -1.28
CA LYS A 69 -11.34 3.50 -0.98
C LYS A 69 -10.44 4.57 -0.34
N ILE A 70 -9.50 4.17 0.52
CA ILE A 70 -8.54 5.09 1.11
C ILE A 70 -7.69 5.74 0.02
N ILE A 71 -7.17 4.94 -0.92
CA ILE A 71 -6.39 5.44 -2.04
C ILE A 71 -7.22 6.36 -2.96
N GLU A 72 -8.48 5.99 -3.22
CA GLU A 72 -9.44 6.80 -3.98
C GLU A 72 -9.75 8.13 -3.29
N SER A 73 -9.87 8.14 -1.97
CA SER A 73 -10.07 9.37 -1.19
C SER A 73 -8.88 10.32 -1.23
N LEU A 74 -7.68 9.85 -1.56
CA LEU A 74 -6.50 10.68 -1.80
C LEU A 74 -6.46 11.26 -3.23
N GLY A 75 -7.45 10.93 -4.07
CA GLY A 75 -7.56 11.40 -5.44
C GLY A 75 -6.90 10.50 -6.49
N TYR A 76 -6.56 9.25 -6.14
CA TYR A 76 -5.94 8.30 -7.07
C TYR A 76 -6.85 7.11 -7.34
N ALA A 77 -6.92 6.65 -8.59
CA ALA A 77 -7.64 5.41 -8.88
C ALA A 77 -6.75 4.20 -8.57
N ALA A 78 -7.28 3.20 -7.88
CA ALA A 78 -6.57 1.99 -7.51
C ALA A 78 -7.30 0.73 -8.00
N PHE A 79 -6.56 -0.18 -8.61
CA PHE A 79 -7.10 -1.43 -9.16
C PHE A 79 -6.33 -2.61 -8.60
N VAL A 80 -7.02 -3.61 -8.05
CA VAL A 80 -6.38 -4.84 -7.60
C VAL A 80 -5.70 -5.51 -8.80
N LYS A 81 -4.42 -5.80 -8.67
CA LYS A 81 -3.66 -6.54 -9.66
C LYS A 81 -3.76 -8.02 -9.32
N GLU A 82 -4.49 -8.78 -10.16
CA GLU A 82 -4.50 -10.25 -10.15
C GLU A 82 -3.10 -10.84 -10.39
#